data_AF-A0A285BVJ7-F1
#
_entry.id   AF-A0A285BVJ7-F1
#
_cell.length_a   1.000
_cell.length_b   1.000
_cell.length_c   1.000
_cell.angle_alpha   90.00
_cell.angle_beta   90.00
_cell.angle_gamma   90.00
#
_symmetry.space_group_name_H-M   'P 1'
#
loop_
_entity.id
_entity.type
_entity.pdbx_description
1 polymer ?
#
loop_
_entity_poly.entity_id
_entity_poly.type
_entity_poly.pdbx_seq_one_letter_code
_entity_poly.pdbx_strand_id
1 'polypeptide(L)'
;MNAIEIIKELRGQNFTVKADGDYLELSPPEKITEELIQRLRKHKPAIIAELKREERRKKVLAILADNPSTSRAIIADVDSDPDNVILTIAIRNVATFEMQIPKDKYDAFTLLELIEKGSLQ
;
A
#
# COMPACT_ATOMS: atom_id res chain seq x y z
N MET A 1 4.23 19.65 4.42
CA MET A 1 4.47 18.74 3.30
C MET A 1 4.19 17.32 3.76
N ASN A 2 3.34 16.57 3.05
CA ASN A 2 2.94 15.21 3.42
C ASN A 2 3.85 14.15 2.77
N ALA A 3 3.73 12.89 3.19
CA ALA A 3 4.56 11.79 2.67
C ALA A 3 4.43 11.61 1.15
N ILE A 4 3.21 11.76 0.60
CA ILE A 4 2.92 11.63 -0.83
C ILE A 4 3.68 12.68 -1.63
N GLU A 5 3.69 13.93 -1.19
CA GLU A 5 4.41 15.03 -1.82
C GLU A 5 5.92 14.76 -1.82
N ILE A 6 6.47 14.25 -0.71
CA ILE A 6 7.90 13.93 -0.61
C ILE A 6 8.26 12.83 -1.60
N ILE A 7 7.47 11.75 -1.66
CA ILE A 7 7.71 10.64 -2.58
C ILE A 7 7.63 11.12 -4.04
N LYS A 8 6.65 11.96 -4.38
CA LYS A 8 6.50 12.53 -5.72
C LYS A 8 7.68 13.42 -6.10
N GLU A 9 8.13 14.29 -5.20
CA GLU A 9 9.29 15.16 -5.42
C GLU A 9 10.55 14.33 -5.70
N LEU A 10 10.83 13.33 -4.85
CA LEU A 10 11.99 12.44 -5.03
C LEU A 10 11.95 11.72 -6.38
N ARG A 11 10.80 11.16 -6.74
CA ARG A 11 10.63 10.49 -8.04
C ARG A 11 10.80 11.47 -9.21
N GLY A 12 10.34 12.71 -9.08
CA GLY A 12 10.56 13.79 -10.05
C GLY A 12 12.03 14.18 -10.23
N GLN A 13 12.87 13.94 -9.22
CA GLN A 13 14.33 14.12 -9.26
C GLN A 13 15.08 12.84 -9.73
N ASN A 14 14.34 11.87 -10.27
CA ASN A 14 14.82 10.55 -10.70
C ASN A 14 15.42 9.71 -9.55
N PHE A 15 14.86 9.82 -8.34
CA PHE A 15 15.10 8.82 -7.30
C PHE A 15 14.13 7.65 -7.44
N THR A 16 14.66 6.44 -7.31
CA THR A 16 13.90 5.27 -6.88
C THR A 16 13.77 5.32 -5.36
N VAL A 17 12.53 5.18 -4.88
CA VAL A 17 12.20 5.21 -3.45
C VAL A 17 11.38 3.95 -3.14
N LYS A 18 11.88 3.13 -2.21
CA LYS A 18 11.23 1.89 -1.77
C LYS A 18 11.28 1.76 -0.25
N ALA A 19 10.31 1.05 0.32
CA ALA A 19 10.37 0.61 1.70
C ALA A 19 10.86 -0.84 1.73
N ASP A 20 11.79 -1.14 2.63
CA ASP A 20 12.19 -2.49 3.00
C ASP A 20 12.07 -2.65 4.51
N GLY A 21 11.05 -3.36 4.97
CA GLY A 21 10.68 -3.41 6.39
C GLY A 21 10.47 -1.99 6.97
N ASP A 22 11.36 -1.60 7.89
CA ASP A 22 11.39 -0.27 8.53
C ASP A 22 12.48 0.64 7.97
N TYR A 23 13.08 0.26 6.85
CA TYR A 23 14.10 1.03 6.14
C TYR A 23 13.53 1.68 4.89
N LEU A 24 14.12 2.82 4.54
CA LEU A 24 13.83 3.54 3.30
C LEU A 24 15.03 3.37 2.39
N GLU A 25 14.82 2.71 1.26
CA GLU A 25 15.83 2.55 0.22
C GLU A 25 15.70 3.67 -0.81
N LEU A 26 16.85 4.25 -1.15
CA LEU A 26 16.97 5.33 -2.12
C LEU A 26 18.05 4.97 -3.14
N SER A 27 17.75 5.17 -4.41
CA SER A 27 18.72 5.01 -5.50
C SER A 27 18.49 6.13 -6.53
N PRO A 28 19.54 6.70 -7.13
CA PRO A 28 20.93 6.27 -7.02
C PRO A 28 21.67 6.91 -5.81
N PRO A 29 22.66 6.23 -5.22
CA PRO A 29 23.31 6.65 -3.98
C PRO A 29 24.10 7.97 -4.09
N GLU A 30 24.66 8.27 -5.26
CA GLU A 30 25.47 9.48 -5.50
C GLU A 30 24.67 10.79 -5.37
N LYS A 31 23.34 10.73 -5.45
CA LYS A 31 22.47 11.90 -5.27
C LYS A 31 22.05 12.10 -3.80
N ILE A 32 22.41 11.19 -2.90
CA ILE A 32 21.96 11.22 -1.50
C ILE A 32 22.86 12.18 -0.71
N THR A 33 22.28 13.28 -0.23
CA THR A 33 22.96 14.26 0.62
C THR A 33 22.57 14.09 2.09
N GLU A 34 23.39 14.59 3.02
CA GLU A 34 23.07 14.58 4.45
C GLU A 34 21.79 15.37 4.76
N GLU A 35 21.59 16.50 4.08
CA GLU A 35 20.37 17.31 4.19
C GLU A 35 19.11 16.52 3.80
N LEU A 36 19.20 15.73 2.72
CA LEU A 36 18.13 14.85 2.29
C LEU A 36 17.86 13.77 3.36
N ILE A 37 18.89 13.13 3.90
CA ILE A 37 18.75 12.12 4.96
C ILE A 37 18.03 12.72 6.18
N GLN A 38 18.46 13.89 6.64
CA GLN A 38 17.85 14.55 7.80
C GLN A 38 16.39 14.93 7.55
N ARG A 39 16.06 15.38 6.34
CA ARG A 39 14.68 15.66 5.94
C ARG A 39 13.83 14.38 5.94
N LEU A 40 14.32 13.29 5.36
CA LEU A 40 13.56 12.04 5.27
C LEU A 40 13.37 11.39 6.63
N ARG A 41 14.35 11.48 7.55
CA ARG A 41 14.22 10.99 8.93
C ARG A 41 13.02 11.59 9.67
N LYS A 42 12.74 12.88 9.48
CA LYS A 42 11.58 13.56 10.11
C LYS A 42 10.23 13.00 9.68
N HIS A 43 10.15 12.43 8.48
CA HIS A 43 8.91 11.92 7.90
C HIS A 43 8.95 10.39 7.64
N LYS A 44 10.00 9.71 8.10
CA LYS A 44 10.31 8.32 7.73
C LYS A 44 9.13 7.36 7.95
N PRO A 45 8.44 7.35 9.11
CA PRO A 45 7.32 6.43 9.33
C PRO A 45 6.17 6.65 8.34
N ALA A 46 5.82 7.92 8.08
CA ALA A 46 4.75 8.26 7.15
C ALA A 46 5.12 7.92 5.69
N ILE A 47 6.38 8.13 5.30
CA ILE A 47 6.88 7.75 3.96
C ILE A 47 6.82 6.23 3.78
N ILE A 48 7.29 5.47 4.77
CA ILE A 48 7.26 4.00 4.73
C ILE A 48 5.81 3.49 4.65
N ALA A 49 4.90 4.04 5.47
CA ALA A 49 3.50 3.66 5.45
C ALA A 49 2.86 3.89 4.06
N GLU A 50 3.14 5.04 3.43
CA GLU A 50 2.64 5.35 2.09
C GLU A 50 3.24 4.45 1.01
N LEU A 51 4.54 4.14 1.08
CA LEU A 51 5.18 3.22 0.14
C LEU A 51 4.61 1.79 0.24
N LYS A 52 4.39 1.29 1.47
CA LYS A 52 3.75 -0.01 1.70
C LYS A 52 2.31 -0.02 1.16
N ARG A 53 1.56 1.06 1.36
CA ARG A 53 0.21 1.25 0.77
C ARG A 53 0.24 1.21 -0.75
N GLU A 54 1.17 1.93 -1.38
CA GLU A 54 1.34 1.89 -2.84
C GLU A 54 1.68 0.49 -3.35
N GLU A 55 2.50 -0.26 -2.62
CA GLU A 55 2.85 -1.64 -2.96
C GLU A 55 1.64 -2.57 -2.91
N ARG A 56 0.84 -2.54 -1.83
CA ARG A 56 -0.40 -3.31 -1.74
C ARG A 56 -1.37 -2.95 -2.85
N ARG A 57 -1.51 -1.66 -3.15
CA ARG A 57 -2.34 -1.18 -4.27
C ARG A 57 -1.87 -1.77 -5.61
N LYS A 58 -0.57 -1.82 -5.87
CA LYS A 58 -0.01 -2.44 -7.08
C LYS A 58 -0.33 -3.93 -7.14
N LYS A 59 -0.24 -4.65 -6.01
CA LYS A 59 -0.55 -6.09 -5.94
C LYS A 59 -2.01 -6.37 -6.35
N VAL A 60 -2.99 -5.66 -5.79
CA VAL A 60 -4.41 -5.88 -6.17
C VAL A 60 -4.71 -5.51 -7.62
N LEU A 61 -4.04 -4.47 -8.16
CA LEU A 61 -4.19 -4.10 -9.56
C LEU A 61 -3.58 -5.15 -10.50
N ALA A 62 -2.45 -5.76 -10.11
CA ALA A 62 -1.86 -6.87 -10.85
C ALA A 62 -2.80 -8.08 -10.89
N ILE A 63 -3.43 -8.45 -9.77
CA ILE A 63 -4.44 -9.52 -9.73
C ILE A 63 -5.58 -9.24 -10.72
N LEU A 64 -6.08 -8.00 -10.80
CA LEU A 64 -7.10 -7.64 -11.80
C LEU A 64 -6.56 -7.68 -13.23
N ALA A 65 -5.31 -7.29 -13.48
CA ALA A 65 -4.72 -7.37 -14.81
C ALA A 65 -4.62 -8.83 -15.28
N ASP A 66 -4.19 -9.73 -14.40
CA ASP A 66 -3.98 -11.15 -14.68
C ASP A 66 -5.29 -11.94 -14.81
N ASN A 67 -6.40 -11.42 -14.25
CA ASN A 67 -7.72 -12.07 -14.28
C ASN A 67 -8.78 -11.16 -14.92
N PRO A 68 -8.84 -11.06 -16.27
CA PRO A 68 -9.71 -10.09 -16.95
C PRO A 68 -11.21 -10.26 -16.67
N SER A 69 -11.67 -11.48 -16.37
CA SER A 69 -13.07 -11.79 -16.03
C SER A 69 -13.46 -11.40 -14.61
N THR A 70 -12.49 -11.07 -13.75
CA THR A 70 -12.73 -10.75 -12.34
C THR A 70 -13.02 -9.26 -12.18
N SER A 71 -14.12 -8.90 -11.50
CA SER A 71 -14.50 -7.50 -11.28
C SER A 71 -13.81 -6.86 -10.07
N ARG A 72 -13.35 -7.67 -9.10
CA ARG A 72 -12.79 -7.20 -7.82
C ARG A 72 -11.59 -8.04 -7.40
N ALA A 73 -10.56 -7.40 -6.86
CA ALA A 73 -9.42 -8.08 -6.22
C ALA A 73 -9.28 -7.55 -4.79
N ILE A 74 -9.05 -8.46 -3.85
CA ILE A 74 -8.95 -8.16 -2.43
C ILE A 74 -7.74 -8.90 -1.88
N ILE A 75 -6.90 -8.20 -1.12
CA ILE A 75 -5.81 -8.79 -0.35
C ILE A 75 -6.02 -8.39 1.12
N ALA A 76 -5.83 -9.35 2.02
CA ALA A 76 -5.76 -9.11 3.45
C ALA A 76 -4.30 -9.16 3.91
N ASP A 77 -3.84 -8.07 4.52
CA ASP A 77 -2.53 -7.96 5.16
C ASP A 77 -2.73 -7.99 6.68
N VAL A 78 -2.33 -9.10 7.30
CA VAL A 78 -2.51 -9.37 8.74
C VAL A 78 -1.26 -9.04 9.56
N ASP A 79 -0.13 -8.76 8.90
CA ASP A 79 1.19 -8.67 9.52
C ASP A 79 1.69 -7.22 9.62
N SER A 80 1.29 -6.33 8.70
CA SER A 80 1.80 -4.95 8.65
C SER A 80 1.33 -4.04 9.79
N ASP A 81 0.21 -4.35 10.42
CA ASP A 81 -0.37 -3.57 11.53
C ASP A 81 -0.65 -4.51 12.70
N PRO A 82 -0.18 -4.18 13.93
CA PRO A 82 -0.36 -5.06 15.08
C PRO A 82 -1.82 -5.18 15.52
N ASP A 83 -2.61 -4.12 15.34
CA ASP A 83 -3.97 -4.00 15.88
C ASP A 83 -5.05 -4.27 14.82
N ASN A 84 -4.73 -4.10 13.54
CA ASN A 84 -5.68 -4.20 12.44
C ASN A 84 -5.23 -5.17 11.35
N VAL A 85 -6.20 -5.75 10.66
CA VAL A 85 -6.04 -6.32 9.33
C VAL A 85 -6.30 -5.23 8.30
N ILE A 86 -5.37 -5.04 7.38
CA ILE A 86 -5.53 -4.09 6.27
C ILE A 86 -6.08 -4.85 5.07
N LEU A 87 -7.31 -4.54 4.68
CA LEU A 87 -7.88 -4.99 3.41
C LEU A 87 -7.57 -3.97 2.33
N THR A 88 -6.80 -4.38 1.33
CA THR A 88 -6.63 -3.59 0.11
C THR A 88 -7.60 -4.12 -0.95
N ILE A 89 -8.44 -3.23 -1.49
CA ILE A 89 -9.52 -3.58 -2.40
C ILE A 89 -9.35 -2.80 -3.70
N ALA A 90 -9.45 -3.51 -4.82
CA ALA A 90 -9.57 -2.93 -6.14
C ALA A 90 -10.88 -3.38 -6.80
N ILE A 91 -11.62 -2.42 -7.35
CA ILE A 91 -12.83 -2.65 -8.14
C ILE A 91 -12.53 -2.15 -9.55
N ARG A 92 -12.60 -3.06 -10.54
CA ARG A 92 -12.23 -2.76 -11.93
C ARG A 92 -13.01 -1.57 -12.45
N ASN A 93 -12.28 -0.60 -13.02
CA ASN A 93 -12.82 0.64 -13.60
C ASN A 93 -13.62 1.53 -12.63
N VAL A 94 -13.52 1.29 -11.31
CA VAL A 94 -14.25 2.09 -10.30
C VAL A 94 -13.25 2.75 -9.35
N ALA A 95 -12.56 1.98 -8.51
CA ALA A 95 -11.71 2.54 -7.46
C ALA A 95 -10.72 1.53 -6.88
N THR A 96 -9.75 2.05 -6.13
CA THR A 96 -8.89 1.29 -5.22
C THR A 96 -8.86 1.97 -3.87
N PHE A 97 -8.99 1.22 -2.78
CA PHE A 97 -8.96 1.76 -1.43
C PHE A 97 -8.45 0.74 -0.40
N GLU A 98 -8.20 1.20 0.82
CA GLU A 98 -7.85 0.35 1.95
C GLU A 98 -8.93 0.49 3.03
N MET A 99 -9.23 -0.60 3.72
CA MET A 99 -10.10 -0.65 4.89
C MET A 99 -9.36 -1.36 6.02
N GLN A 100 -9.38 -0.79 7.21
CA GLN A 100 -8.81 -1.40 8.42
C GLN A 100 -9.92 -2.09 9.20
N ILE A 101 -9.70 -3.35 9.56
CA ILE A 101 -10.58 -4.13 10.44
C ILE A 101 -9.78 -4.46 11.70
N PRO A 102 -10.24 -4.09 12.90
CA PRO A 102 -9.60 -4.54 14.14
C PRO A 102 -9.44 -6.07 14.16
N LYS A 103 -8.26 -6.57 14.56
CA LYS A 103 -7.95 -8.02 14.48
C LYS A 103 -8.91 -8.88 15.29
N ASP A 104 -9.38 -8.38 16.44
CA ASP A 104 -10.36 -9.04 17.30
C ASP A 104 -11.74 -9.20 16.63
N LYS A 105 -12.00 -8.44 15.56
CA LYS A 105 -13.24 -8.47 14.77
C LYS A 105 -13.07 -9.09 13.39
N TYR A 106 -11.85 -9.48 13.02
CA TYR A 106 -11.56 -10.03 11.71
C TYR A 106 -11.83 -11.54 11.69
N ASP A 107 -12.72 -11.97 10.80
CA ASP A 107 -12.96 -13.37 10.48
C ASP A 107 -12.87 -13.55 8.96
N ALA A 108 -11.88 -14.32 8.51
CA ALA A 108 -11.57 -14.48 7.09
C ALA A 108 -12.69 -15.20 6.32
N PHE A 109 -13.38 -16.16 6.95
CA PHE A 109 -14.45 -16.92 6.31
C PHE A 109 -15.72 -16.08 6.17
N THR A 110 -16.06 -15.31 7.20
CA THR A 110 -17.17 -14.36 7.18
C THR A 110 -16.94 -13.30 6.11
N LEU A 111 -15.72 -12.79 5.96
CA LEU A 111 -15.39 -11.87 4.88
C LEU A 111 -15.60 -12.52 3.50
N LEU A 112 -15.14 -13.76 3.31
CA LEU A 112 -15.33 -14.49 2.06
C LEU A 112 -16.82 -14.65 1.73
N GLU A 113 -17.63 -15.07 2.69
CA GLU A 113 -19.08 -15.18 2.51
C GLU A 113 -19.73 -13.85 2.10
N LEU A 114 -19.30 -12.73 2.70
CA LEU A 114 -19.83 -11.40 2.37
C LEU A 114 -19.44 -10.98 0.95
N ILE A 115 -18.22 -11.30 0.51
CA ILE A 115 -17.75 -11.05 -0.86
C ILE A 115 -18.58 -11.85 -1.86
N GLU A 116 -18.84 -13.13 -1.59
CA GLU A 116 -19.66 -13.99 -2.46
C GLU A 116 -21.10 -13.47 -2.55
N LYS A 117 -21.74 -13.19 -1.42
CA LYS A 117 -23.11 -12.63 -1.37
C LYS A 117 -23.22 -11.30 -2.12
N GLY A 118 -22.23 -10.42 -1.96
CA GLY A 118 -22.18 -9.12 -2.65
C GLY A 118 -21.70 -9.17 -4.10
N SER A 119 -21.38 -10.36 -4.64
CA SER A 119 -21.03 -10.57 -6.05
C SER A 119 -22.21 -11.09 -6.88
N LEU A 120 -23.33 -11.44 -6.22
CA LEU A 120 -24.58 -11.89 -6.84
C LEU A 120 -25.54 -10.72 -7.20
N GLN A 121 -25.09 -9.46 -7.09
CA GLN A 121 -25.88 -8.26 -7.41
C GLN A 121 -25.45 -7.63 -8.73
#